data_AF-A0A0G0B2W4-F1
#
_entry.id   AF-A0A0G0B2W4-F1
#
_cell.length_a   1.000
_cell.length_b   1.000
_cell.length_c   1.000
_cell.angle_alpha   90.00
_cell.angle_beta   90.00
_cell.angle_gamma   90.00
#
_symmetry.space_group_name_H-M   'P 1'
#
loop_
_entity.id
_entity.type
_entity.pdbx_description
1 polymer ?
#
loop_
_entity_poly.entity_id
_entity_poly.type
_entity_poly.pdbx_seq_one_letter_code
_entity_poly.pdbx_strand_id
1 'polypeptide(L)'
;MKNKRVLFFTLLLTVLLLPVGYTYAQEDNIPPEEDETLMYESAPLTDEMIPYEELENDIVYDLDTVQDEAVVDGVLAAMMGYIAVVSLFGLAGYIFMSLALQKIGQEMKYENSWFAWVPILQNVMMFELGEQNPWLLLLFLIPGIGQIVVLIFTLLALMNITEKRGYDKVLAILIFVPFAMYVLFYLLAWKPKEVVATTTPTQPIPETK
;
A
#
# COMPACT_ATOMS: atom_id res chain seq x y z
N MET A 1 17.40 20.90 -13.18
CA MET A 1 17.06 19.46 -13.16
C MET A 1 16.58 18.92 -11.80
N LYS A 2 16.50 19.74 -10.74
CA LYS A 2 16.18 19.29 -9.37
C LYS A 2 14.67 19.13 -9.09
N ASN A 3 13.82 19.70 -9.94
CA ASN A 3 12.39 19.83 -9.65
C ASN A 3 11.54 18.75 -10.32
N LYS A 4 12.06 18.05 -11.35
CA LYS A 4 11.29 17.05 -12.11
C LYS A 4 10.85 15.86 -11.26
N ARG A 5 11.64 15.47 -10.26
CA ARG A 5 11.31 14.37 -9.34
C ARG A 5 10.19 14.77 -8.38
N VAL A 6 10.26 15.97 -7.81
CA VAL A 6 9.21 16.51 -6.94
C VAL A 6 7.91 16.70 -7.72
N LEU A 7 7.99 17.22 -8.95
CA LEU A 7 6.83 17.42 -9.83
C LEU A 7 6.16 16.09 -10.23
N PHE A 8 6.95 15.04 -10.47
CA PHE A 8 6.43 13.71 -10.74
C PHE A 8 5.74 13.09 -9.51
N PHE A 9 6.32 13.25 -8.32
CA PHE A 9 5.71 12.78 -7.07
C PHE A 9 4.44 13.55 -6.70
N THR A 10 4.40 14.86 -6.89
CA THR A 10 3.18 15.65 -6.68
C THR A 10 2.12 15.26 -7.69
N LEU A 11 2.46 15.08 -8.97
CA LEU A 11 1.49 14.70 -9.99
C LEU A 11 0.91 13.30 -9.73
N LEU A 12 1.76 12.35 -9.31
CA LEU A 12 1.34 10.99 -8.95
C LEU A 12 0.46 10.96 -7.68
N LEU A 13 0.78 11.77 -6.67
CA LEU A 13 -0.03 11.91 -5.46
C LEU A 13 -1.38 12.59 -5.74
N THR A 14 -1.41 13.54 -6.68
CA THR A 14 -2.65 14.23 -7.07
C THR A 14 -3.57 13.29 -7.84
N VAL A 15 -3.03 12.49 -8.77
CA VAL A 15 -3.79 11.45 -9.50
C VAL A 15 -4.34 10.37 -8.57
N LEU A 16 -3.63 10.04 -7.48
CA LEU A 16 -4.05 9.05 -6.49
C LEU A 16 -5.12 9.57 -5.50
N LEU A 17 -5.24 10.89 -5.33
CA LEU A 17 -6.20 11.53 -4.42
C LEU A 17 -7.45 12.09 -5.13
N LEU A 18 -7.54 11.97 -6.46
CA LEU A 18 -8.77 12.31 -7.15
C LEU A 18 -9.84 11.27 -6.81
N PRO A 19 -11.06 11.68 -6.40
CA PRO A 19 -12.20 10.78 -6.37
C PRO A 19 -12.42 10.27 -7.79
N VAL A 20 -12.34 8.95 -7.99
CA VAL A 20 -12.65 8.32 -9.28
C VAL A 20 -14.15 8.42 -9.49
N GLY A 21 -14.58 9.55 -10.03
CA GLY A 21 -15.95 9.86 -10.39
C GLY A 21 -15.92 10.88 -11.52
N TYR A 22 -15.53 10.44 -12.71
CA TYR A 22 -15.78 11.20 -13.92
C TYR A 22 -17.25 10.98 -14.28
N THR A 23 -18.13 11.87 -13.82
CA THR A 23 -19.40 12.06 -14.49
C THR A 23 -19.07 12.70 -15.84
N TYR A 24 -19.41 12.03 -16.92
CA TYR A 24 -19.45 12.67 -18.23
C TYR A 24 -20.55 13.73 -18.13
N ALA A 25 -20.18 15.00 -18.09
CA ALA A 25 -21.10 16.05 -18.50
C ALA A 25 -21.32 15.83 -20.00
N GLN A 26 -22.33 15.06 -20.37
CA GLN A 26 -22.90 15.21 -21.70
C GLN A 26 -23.44 16.63 -21.76
N GLU A 27 -22.93 17.40 -22.72
CA GLU A 27 -23.58 18.61 -23.16
C GLU A 27 -24.85 18.15 -23.87
N ASP A 28 -25.93 18.06 -23.09
CA ASP A 28 -27.27 17.90 -23.64
C ASP A 28 -27.43 19.01 -24.67
N ASN A 29 -27.66 18.60 -25.91
CA ASN A 29 -27.99 19.51 -26.98
C ASN A 29 -29.42 19.98 -26.71
N ILE A 30 -29.55 20.99 -25.84
CA ILE A 30 -30.80 21.63 -25.44
C ILE A 30 -31.51 22.11 -26.73
N PRO A 31 -32.64 21.50 -27.13
CA PRO A 31 -33.52 22.12 -28.10
C PRO A 31 -33.98 23.46 -27.51
N PRO A 32 -34.12 24.53 -28.32
CA PRO A 32 -34.39 25.87 -27.79
C PRO A 32 -35.62 25.86 -26.86
N GLU A 33 -35.46 26.48 -25.69
CA GLU A 33 -36.49 26.69 -24.67
C GLU A 33 -37.79 27.17 -25.34
N GLU A 34 -38.82 26.32 -25.33
CA GLU A 34 -40.17 26.84 -25.33
C GLU A 34 -40.46 27.26 -23.89
N ASP A 35 -40.70 28.56 -23.74
CA ASP A 35 -40.87 29.35 -22.52
C ASP A 35 -42.07 28.83 -21.69
N GLU A 36 -41.90 27.70 -21.00
CA GLU A 36 -42.89 27.22 -20.04
C GLU A 36 -42.70 27.94 -18.71
N THR A 37 -43.22 29.16 -18.66
CA THR A 37 -43.66 29.83 -17.44
C THR A 37 -44.25 28.82 -16.46
N LEU A 38 -43.57 28.62 -15.32
CA LEU A 38 -44.05 27.81 -14.20
C LEU A 38 -45.35 28.39 -13.64
N MET A 39 -46.47 27.96 -14.24
CA MET A 39 -47.79 28.12 -13.65
C MET A 39 -47.87 27.10 -12.52
N TYR A 40 -47.83 27.58 -11.28
CA TYR A 40 -48.40 26.83 -10.16
C TYR A 40 -49.91 26.73 -10.43
N GLU A 41 -50.29 25.78 -11.27
CA GLU A 41 -51.68 25.36 -11.35
C GLU A 41 -51.89 24.50 -10.11
N SER A 42 -52.39 25.16 -9.05
CA SER A 42 -52.96 24.44 -7.92
C SER A 42 -54.02 23.50 -8.51
N ALA A 43 -53.73 22.21 -8.53
CA ALA A 43 -54.66 21.19 -8.99
C ALA A 43 -56.02 21.50 -8.34
N PRO A 44 -57.11 21.64 -9.13
CA PRO A 44 -58.41 21.80 -8.52
C PRO A 44 -58.60 20.61 -7.58
N LEU A 45 -58.96 20.89 -6.32
CA LEU A 45 -59.40 19.85 -5.38
C LEU A 45 -60.73 19.32 -5.90
N THR A 46 -60.65 18.50 -6.95
CA THR A 46 -61.73 17.64 -7.39
C THR A 46 -61.76 16.48 -6.40
N ASP A 47 -62.93 16.21 -5.86
CA ASP A 47 -63.26 15.12 -4.93
C ASP A 47 -63.19 13.74 -5.60
N GLU A 48 -62.27 13.59 -6.54
CA GLU A 48 -62.10 12.42 -7.37
C GLU A 48 -60.74 11.82 -7.00
N MET A 49 -60.82 10.67 -6.32
CA MET A 49 -59.67 9.87 -5.94
C MET A 49 -58.91 9.49 -7.21
N ILE A 50 -57.79 10.18 -7.47
CA ILE A 50 -56.80 9.76 -8.46
C ILE A 50 -56.43 8.30 -8.15
N PRO A 51 -56.66 7.36 -9.09
CA PRO A 51 -56.34 5.95 -8.87
C PRO A 51 -54.86 5.80 -8.51
N TYR A 52 -54.58 5.01 -7.48
CA TYR A 52 -53.22 4.79 -6.97
C TYR A 52 -52.22 4.33 -8.06
N GLU A 53 -52.71 3.70 -9.12
CA GLU A 53 -51.91 3.23 -10.25
C GLU A 53 -51.28 4.36 -11.08
N GLU A 54 -51.86 5.57 -11.12
CA GLU A 54 -51.33 6.67 -11.95
C GLU A 54 -50.24 7.49 -11.23
N LEU A 55 -50.30 7.55 -9.90
CA LEU A 55 -49.24 8.14 -9.06
C LEU A 55 -47.99 7.22 -9.00
N GLU A 56 -48.16 5.91 -9.15
CA GLU A 56 -47.05 4.95 -9.14
C GLU A 56 -46.17 5.10 -10.39
N ASN A 57 -46.75 5.42 -11.55
CA ASN A 57 -46.01 5.60 -12.80
C ASN A 57 -45.08 6.83 -12.81
N ASP A 58 -45.41 7.89 -12.08
CA ASP A 58 -44.59 9.12 -12.02
C ASP A 58 -43.48 9.03 -10.95
N ILE A 59 -43.63 8.10 -9.97
CA ILE A 59 -42.64 7.81 -8.92
C ILE A 59 -41.75 6.62 -9.31
N VAL A 60 -41.79 6.15 -10.56
CA VAL A 60 -40.76 5.26 -11.09
C VAL A 60 -39.48 6.08 -11.24
N TYR A 61 -38.71 6.20 -10.15
CA TYR A 61 -37.29 6.48 -10.25
C TYR A 61 -36.72 5.43 -11.21
N ASP A 62 -36.17 5.89 -12.32
CA ASP A 62 -35.44 5.08 -13.28
C ASP A 62 -34.25 4.40 -12.56
N LEU A 63 -34.55 3.25 -11.97
CA LEU A 63 -33.63 2.35 -11.32
C LEU A 63 -32.92 1.48 -12.37
N ASP A 64 -33.08 1.74 -13.68
CA ASP A 64 -32.36 1.00 -14.73
C ASP A 64 -30.89 1.42 -14.82
N THR A 65 -30.49 2.52 -14.18
CA THR A 65 -29.08 2.93 -14.07
C THR A 65 -28.19 1.93 -13.31
N VAL A 66 -28.76 0.92 -12.64
CA VAL A 66 -28.01 -0.12 -11.90
C VAL A 66 -27.97 -1.46 -12.66
N GLN A 67 -28.72 -1.60 -13.76
CA GLN A 67 -28.95 -2.90 -14.41
C GLN A 67 -28.52 -2.96 -15.87
N ASP A 68 -27.67 -2.04 -16.32
CA ASP A 68 -26.97 -2.19 -17.59
C ASP A 68 -25.88 -3.28 -17.42
N GLU A 69 -26.21 -4.53 -17.81
CA GLU A 69 -25.30 -5.68 -17.71
C GLU A 69 -23.94 -5.39 -18.32
N ALA A 70 -23.89 -4.55 -19.36
CA ALA A 70 -22.65 -4.12 -20.01
C ALA A 70 -21.75 -3.28 -19.09
N VAL A 71 -22.32 -2.45 -18.21
CA VAL A 71 -21.57 -1.66 -17.22
C VAL A 71 -21.03 -2.58 -16.13
N VAL A 72 -21.84 -3.53 -15.66
CA VAL A 72 -21.44 -4.52 -14.65
C VAL A 72 -20.31 -5.40 -15.17
N ASP A 73 -20.44 -5.92 -16.40
CA ASP A 73 -19.41 -6.72 -17.07
C ASP A 73 -18.12 -5.93 -17.32
N GLY A 74 -18.24 -4.66 -17.73
CA GLY A 74 -17.10 -3.76 -17.90
C GLY A 74 -16.35 -3.52 -16.59
N VAL A 75 -17.07 -3.28 -15.49
CA VAL A 75 -16.49 -3.09 -14.15
C VAL A 75 -15.83 -4.38 -13.66
N LEU A 76 -16.50 -5.53 -13.79
CA LEU A 76 -15.94 -6.83 -13.40
C LEU A 76 -14.67 -7.17 -14.19
N ALA A 77 -14.67 -6.95 -15.51
CA ALA A 77 -13.51 -7.15 -16.35
C ALA A 77 -12.34 -6.25 -15.96
N ALA A 78 -12.60 -4.97 -15.66
CA ALA A 78 -11.59 -4.04 -15.17
C ALA A 78 -11.02 -4.48 -13.80
N MET A 79 -11.87 -4.93 -12.87
CA MET A 79 -11.44 -5.45 -11.56
C MET A 79 -10.58 -6.71 -11.71
N MET A 80 -10.98 -7.64 -12.57
CA MET A 80 -10.24 -8.86 -12.86
C MET A 80 -8.87 -8.55 -13.49
N GLY A 81 -8.84 -7.62 -14.46
CA GLY A 81 -7.59 -7.13 -15.05
C GLY A 81 -6.66 -6.48 -14.02
N TYR A 82 -7.21 -5.65 -13.14
CA TYR A 82 -6.46 -5.03 -12.04
C TYR A 82 -5.90 -6.06 -11.06
N ILE A 83 -6.73 -7.02 -10.61
CA ILE A 83 -6.30 -8.10 -9.72
C ILE A 83 -5.19 -8.91 -10.37
N ALA A 84 -5.32 -9.28 -11.65
CA ALA A 84 -4.30 -10.04 -12.36
C ALA A 84 -2.95 -9.31 -12.39
N VAL A 85 -2.96 -8.01 -12.69
CA VAL A 85 -1.74 -7.19 -12.71
C VAL A 85 -1.12 -7.08 -11.31
N VAL A 86 -1.92 -6.74 -10.29
CA VAL A 86 -1.44 -6.60 -8.91
C VAL A 86 -0.92 -7.93 -8.37
N SER A 87 -1.60 -9.05 -8.63
CA SER A 87 -1.15 -10.38 -8.23
C SER A 87 0.17 -10.76 -8.88
N LEU A 88 0.36 -10.45 -10.17
CA LEU A 88 1.62 -10.72 -10.88
C LEU A 88 2.79 -9.96 -10.26
N PHE A 89 2.63 -8.64 -10.06
CA PHE A 89 3.67 -7.82 -9.43
C PHE A 89 3.88 -8.16 -7.95
N GLY A 90 2.82 -8.49 -7.22
CA GLY A 90 2.87 -8.94 -5.84
C GLY A 90 3.66 -10.25 -5.70
N LEU A 91 3.41 -11.22 -6.58
CA LEU A 91 4.14 -12.49 -6.59
C LEU A 91 5.61 -12.29 -6.96
N ALA A 92 5.91 -11.47 -7.97
CA ALA A 92 7.28 -11.14 -8.34
C ALA A 92 8.03 -10.44 -7.19
N GLY A 93 7.37 -9.49 -6.52
CA GLY A 93 7.92 -8.79 -5.35
C GLY A 93 8.16 -9.74 -4.17
N TYR A 94 7.25 -10.70 -3.95
CA TYR A 94 7.39 -11.71 -2.92
C TYR A 94 8.59 -12.63 -3.18
N ILE A 95 8.70 -13.19 -4.39
CA ILE A 95 9.83 -14.04 -4.79
C ILE A 95 11.15 -13.29 -4.63
N PHE A 96 11.20 -12.04 -5.09
CA PHE A 96 12.38 -11.19 -4.93
C PHE A 96 12.76 -11.02 -3.44
N MET A 97 11.78 -10.71 -2.59
CA MET A 97 12.02 -10.49 -1.16
C MET A 97 12.52 -11.76 -0.47
N SER A 98 11.89 -12.90 -0.73
CA SER A 98 12.29 -14.19 -0.20
C SER A 98 13.70 -14.58 -0.64
N LEU A 99 14.06 -14.36 -1.91
CA LEU A 99 15.42 -14.59 -2.40
C LEU A 99 16.45 -13.67 -1.75
N ALA A 100 16.12 -12.38 -1.60
CA ALA A 100 17.01 -11.42 -0.96
C ALA A 100 17.27 -11.80 0.50
N LEU A 101 16.22 -12.10 1.28
CA LEU A 101 16.37 -12.49 2.67
C LEU A 101 17.06 -13.85 2.84
N GLN A 102 16.76 -14.83 1.98
CA GLN A 102 17.45 -16.12 1.97
C GLN A 102 18.96 -15.93 1.76
N LYS A 103 19.35 -15.07 0.81
CA LYS A 103 20.75 -14.75 0.56
C LYS A 103 21.39 -14.05 1.76
N ILE A 104 20.72 -13.08 2.38
CA ILE A 104 21.21 -12.43 3.61
C ILE A 104 21.45 -13.49 4.71
N GLY A 105 20.51 -14.42 4.90
CA GLY A 105 20.66 -15.52 5.84
C GLY A 105 21.88 -16.39 5.55
N GLN A 106 22.08 -16.79 4.30
CA GLN A 106 23.22 -17.63 3.90
C GLN A 106 24.55 -16.94 4.18
N GLU A 107 24.67 -15.66 3.80
CA GLU A 107 25.88 -14.86 4.02
C GLU A 107 26.15 -14.60 5.51
N MET A 108 25.09 -14.51 6.32
CA MET A 108 25.16 -14.38 7.78
C MET A 108 25.25 -15.74 8.50
N LYS A 109 25.44 -16.84 7.77
CA LYS A 109 25.57 -18.22 8.28
C LYS A 109 24.37 -18.70 9.11
N TYR A 110 23.17 -18.27 8.73
CA TYR A 110 21.93 -18.72 9.35
C TYR A 110 21.53 -20.11 8.83
N GLU A 111 21.42 -21.08 9.75
CA GLU A 111 21.18 -22.49 9.44
C GLU A 111 19.92 -22.71 8.58
N ASN A 112 18.84 -21.99 8.90
CA ASN A 112 17.53 -22.18 8.30
C ASN A 112 17.17 -21.11 7.25
N SER A 113 18.10 -20.74 6.37
CA SER A 113 17.91 -19.64 5.41
C SER A 113 16.70 -19.80 4.48
N TRP A 114 16.14 -21.01 4.35
CA TRP A 114 14.90 -21.26 3.61
C TRP A 114 13.64 -20.67 4.28
N PHE A 115 13.71 -20.29 5.56
CA PHE A 115 12.63 -19.64 6.30
C PHE A 115 12.11 -18.37 5.62
N ALA A 116 12.93 -17.72 4.78
CA ALA A 116 12.55 -16.57 3.98
C ALA A 116 11.35 -16.80 3.05
N TRP A 117 11.02 -18.05 2.72
CA TRP A 117 9.88 -18.44 1.87
C TRP A 117 8.57 -18.69 2.62
N VAL A 118 8.55 -18.62 3.94
CA VAL A 118 7.33 -18.82 4.72
C VAL A 118 7.07 -17.54 5.51
N PRO A 119 5.95 -16.81 5.31
CA PRO A 119 5.75 -15.48 5.91
C PRO A 119 5.96 -15.41 7.43
N ILE A 120 5.53 -16.44 8.15
CA ILE A 120 5.71 -16.51 9.61
C ILE A 120 7.18 -16.72 9.96
N LEU A 121 7.84 -17.68 9.31
CA LEU A 121 9.26 -17.97 9.55
C LEU A 121 10.19 -16.87 9.04
N GLN A 122 9.77 -16.11 8.02
CA GLN A 122 10.47 -14.95 7.49
C GLN A 122 10.66 -13.89 8.59
N ASN A 123 9.62 -13.66 9.39
CA ASN A 123 9.69 -12.76 10.54
C ASN A 123 10.58 -13.34 11.64
N VAL A 124 10.46 -14.64 11.96
CA VAL A 124 11.33 -15.31 12.95
C VAL A 124 12.80 -15.15 12.57
N MET A 125 13.15 -15.49 11.33
CA MET A 125 14.49 -15.36 10.78
C MET A 125 15.00 -13.91 10.85
N MET A 126 14.16 -12.92 10.53
CA MET A 126 14.54 -11.51 10.62
C MET A 126 14.85 -11.09 12.05
N PHE A 127 14.07 -11.55 13.03
CA PHE A 127 14.33 -11.30 14.45
C PHE A 127 15.65 -11.96 14.89
N GLU A 128 15.87 -13.23 14.55
CA GLU A 128 17.11 -13.93 14.91
C GLU A 128 18.36 -13.30 14.28
N LEU A 129 18.30 -12.95 12.99
CA LEU A 129 19.38 -12.24 12.30
C LEU A 129 19.66 -10.85 12.91
N GLY A 130 18.60 -10.17 13.34
CA GLY A 130 18.64 -8.87 13.99
C GLY A 130 18.94 -8.88 15.49
N GLU A 131 19.31 -10.03 16.07
CA GLU A 131 19.56 -10.20 17.52
C GLU A 131 18.36 -9.81 18.40
N GLN A 132 17.14 -10.01 17.89
CA GLN A 132 15.89 -9.81 18.62
C GLN A 132 15.28 -11.15 19.03
N ASN A 133 14.43 -11.11 20.07
CA ASN A 133 13.74 -12.30 20.56
C ASN A 133 12.53 -12.66 19.67
N PRO A 134 12.50 -13.82 18.97
CA PRO A 134 11.39 -14.20 18.09
C PRO A 134 10.06 -14.42 18.82
N TRP A 135 10.09 -14.70 20.13
CA TRP A 135 8.88 -14.83 20.95
C TRP A 135 8.04 -13.54 20.98
N LEU A 136 8.64 -12.39 20.67
CA LEU A 136 7.91 -11.13 20.52
C LEU A 136 6.86 -11.18 19.40
N LEU A 137 7.01 -12.08 18.42
CA LEU A 137 6.00 -12.29 17.38
C LEU A 137 4.68 -12.81 17.94
N LEU A 138 4.66 -13.45 19.12
CA LEU A 138 3.41 -13.85 19.76
C LEU A 138 2.53 -12.65 20.14
N LEU A 139 3.12 -11.46 20.32
CA LEU A 139 2.34 -10.24 20.54
C LEU A 139 1.50 -9.87 19.32
N PHE A 140 1.83 -10.35 18.12
CA PHE A 140 1.03 -10.12 16.92
C PHE A 140 -0.41 -10.62 17.07
N LEU A 141 -0.64 -11.66 17.90
CA LEU A 141 -1.97 -12.21 18.18
C LEU A 141 -2.83 -11.29 19.05
N ILE A 142 -2.23 -10.30 19.73
CA ILE A 142 -2.94 -9.32 20.54
C ILE A 142 -3.31 -8.14 19.64
N PRO A 143 -4.60 -7.93 19.31
CA PRO A 143 -5.00 -6.85 18.43
C PRO A 143 -4.69 -5.48 19.04
N GLY A 144 -4.32 -4.52 18.21
CA GLY A 144 -3.97 -3.16 18.62
C GLY A 144 -2.50 -3.03 19.05
N ILE A 145 -2.23 -3.00 20.36
CA ILE A 145 -0.90 -2.66 20.90
C ILE A 145 0.16 -3.69 20.47
N GLY A 146 -0.19 -4.97 20.39
CA GLY A 146 0.75 -6.04 20.05
C GLY A 146 1.37 -5.87 18.65
N GLN A 147 0.56 -5.45 17.68
CA GLN A 147 1.02 -5.15 16.31
C GLN A 147 2.06 -4.03 16.28
N ILE A 148 1.83 -2.96 17.05
CA ILE A 148 2.74 -1.80 17.11
C ILE A 148 4.08 -2.22 17.72
N VAL A 149 4.04 -2.99 18.81
CA VAL A 149 5.27 -3.49 19.46
C VAL A 149 6.06 -4.38 18.50
N VAL A 150 5.40 -5.33 17.83
CA VAL A 150 6.05 -6.18 16.82
C VAL A 150 6.70 -5.34 15.72
N LEU A 151 5.99 -4.35 15.19
CA LEU A 151 6.51 -3.47 14.13
C LEU A 151 7.79 -2.72 14.58
N ILE A 152 7.82 -2.20 15.81
CA ILE A 152 9.00 -1.53 16.37
C ILE A 152 10.17 -2.51 16.44
N PHE A 153 9.96 -3.72 16.99
CA PHE A 153 11.03 -4.72 17.11
C PHE A 153 11.49 -5.26 15.76
N THR A 154 10.61 -5.40 14.76
CA THR A 154 11.00 -5.72 13.38
C THR A 154 11.91 -4.65 12.81
N LEU A 155 11.62 -3.36 13.06
CA LEU A 155 12.47 -2.27 12.63
C LEU A 155 13.83 -2.29 13.34
N LEU A 156 13.87 -2.54 14.66
CA LEU A 156 15.11 -2.72 15.41
C LEU A 156 15.96 -3.89 14.85
N ALA A 157 15.31 -5.02 14.57
CA ALA A 157 15.95 -6.18 13.96
C ALA A 157 16.58 -5.81 12.61
N LEU A 158 15.83 -5.10 11.76
CA LEU A 158 16.32 -4.64 10.46
C LEU A 158 17.48 -3.66 10.59
N MET A 159 17.45 -2.74 11.55
CA MET A 159 18.57 -1.81 11.82
C MET A 159 19.85 -2.55 12.21
N ASN A 160 19.74 -3.59 13.02
CA ASN A 160 20.89 -4.43 13.37
C ASN A 160 21.39 -5.22 12.16
N ILE A 161 20.49 -5.74 11.31
CA ILE A 161 20.88 -6.39 10.05
C ILE A 161 21.60 -5.40 9.13
N THR A 162 21.11 -4.17 8.97
CA THR A 162 21.76 -3.17 8.12
C THR A 162 23.16 -2.84 8.63
N GLU A 163 23.31 -2.67 9.94
CA GLU A 163 24.61 -2.41 10.59
C GLU A 163 25.59 -3.57 10.35
N LYS A 164 25.14 -4.82 10.56
CA LYS A 164 25.94 -6.03 10.29
C LYS A 164 26.35 -6.17 8.83
N ARG A 165 25.61 -5.56 7.90
CA ARG A 165 25.92 -5.53 6.46
C ARG A 165 26.74 -4.30 6.05
N GLY A 166 27.24 -3.51 7.00
CA GLY A 166 28.10 -2.34 6.77
C GLY A 166 27.37 -1.07 6.36
N TYR A 167 26.06 -0.99 6.64
CA TYR A 167 25.21 0.16 6.33
C TYR A 167 24.75 0.89 7.59
N ASP A 168 24.43 2.18 7.47
CA ASP A 168 23.85 2.96 8.57
C ASP A 168 22.45 2.43 8.94
N LYS A 169 22.14 2.38 10.24
CA LYS A 169 20.82 1.99 10.79
C LYS A 169 19.68 2.81 10.19
N VAL A 170 19.94 4.08 9.86
CA VAL A 170 18.94 4.97 9.22
C VAL A 170 18.42 4.38 7.91
N LEU A 171 19.21 3.56 7.20
CA LEU A 171 18.76 2.91 5.97
C LEU A 171 17.65 1.89 6.21
N ALA A 172 17.48 1.34 7.41
CA ALA A 172 16.35 0.45 7.71
C ALA A 172 15.00 1.18 7.60
N ILE A 173 14.95 2.49 7.79
CA ILE A 173 13.72 3.31 7.70
C ILE A 173 13.11 3.27 6.29
N LEU A 174 13.89 2.91 5.26
CA LEU A 174 13.39 2.72 3.89
C LEU A 174 12.28 1.67 3.78
N ILE A 175 12.10 0.80 4.78
CA ILE A 175 11.02 -0.18 4.80
C ILE A 175 9.61 0.45 4.76
N PHE A 176 9.45 1.69 5.26
CA PHE A 176 8.16 2.40 5.21
C PHE A 176 7.81 2.94 3.82
N VAL A 177 8.76 2.89 2.87
CA VAL A 177 8.56 3.34 1.49
C VAL A 177 8.43 2.11 0.59
N PRO A 178 7.25 1.83 0.00
CA PRO A 178 6.95 0.55 -0.66
C PRO A 178 7.94 0.13 -1.76
N PHE A 179 8.46 1.08 -2.54
CA PHE A 179 9.46 0.76 -3.58
C PHE A 179 10.89 0.77 -3.06
N ALA A 180 11.16 1.57 -2.03
CA ALA A 180 12.52 1.70 -1.51
C ALA A 180 12.91 0.51 -0.63
N MET A 181 11.94 -0.21 -0.04
CA MET A 181 12.22 -1.47 0.66
C MET A 181 12.90 -2.49 -0.26
N TYR A 182 12.48 -2.60 -1.53
CA TYR A 182 13.13 -3.52 -2.47
C TYR A 182 14.57 -3.14 -2.76
N VAL A 183 14.86 -1.84 -2.86
CA VAL A 183 16.23 -1.32 -3.03
C VAL A 183 17.07 -1.60 -1.79
N LEU A 184 16.51 -1.43 -0.59
CA LEU A 184 17.18 -1.76 0.67
C LEU A 184 17.59 -3.23 0.69
N PHE A 185 16.64 -4.16 0.50
CA PHE A 185 16.93 -5.59 0.50
C PHE A 185 17.88 -6.00 -0.64
N TYR A 186 17.81 -5.34 -1.81
CA TYR A 186 18.79 -5.52 -2.87
C TYR A 186 20.22 -5.17 -2.41
N LEU A 187 20.39 -3.99 -1.81
CA LEU A 187 21.69 -3.53 -1.30
C LEU A 187 22.22 -4.46 -0.21
N LEU A 188 21.36 -4.86 0.72
CA LEU A 188 21.74 -5.77 1.78
C LEU A 188 22.11 -7.14 1.25
N ALA A 189 21.38 -7.72 0.31
CA ALA A 189 21.64 -9.08 -0.18
C ALA A 189 22.83 -9.17 -1.14
N TRP A 190 22.99 -8.22 -2.08
CA TRP A 190 24.00 -8.32 -3.15
C TRP A 190 25.13 -7.29 -3.08
N LYS A 191 25.01 -6.25 -2.26
CA LYS A 191 26.04 -5.21 -2.11
C LYS A 191 26.41 -4.98 -0.63
N PRO A 192 26.72 -6.02 0.16
CA PRO A 192 27.23 -5.77 1.51
C PRO A 192 28.48 -4.90 1.48
N LYS A 193 28.61 -4.01 2.45
CA LYS A 193 29.84 -3.22 2.66
C LYS A 193 30.68 -3.90 3.72
N GLU A 194 31.99 -3.84 3.56
CA GLU A 194 32.91 -4.30 4.59
C GLU A 194 32.72 -3.42 5.83
N VAL A 195 32.43 -4.05 6.97
CA VAL A 195 32.35 -3.38 8.26
C VAL A 195 33.78 -3.04 8.66
N VAL A 196 34.24 -1.83 8.31
CA VAL A 196 35.52 -1.32 8.83
C VAL A 196 35.31 -1.12 10.32
N ALA A 197 35.85 -2.02 11.14
CA ALA A 197 35.82 -1.88 12.58
C ALA A 197 36.41 -0.51 12.92
N THR A 198 35.57 0.40 13.41
CA THR A 198 36.04 1.65 14.02
C THR A 198 36.75 1.25 15.31
N THR A 199 38.01 0.85 15.20
CA THR A 199 38.89 0.77 16.36
C THR A 199 38.98 2.19 16.89
N THR A 200 38.19 2.48 17.92
CA THR A 200 38.42 3.59 18.83
C THR A 200 39.93 3.64 19.07
N PRO A 201 40.65 4.72 18.72
CA PRO A 201 42.06 4.79 19.00
C PRO A 201 42.18 4.75 20.53
N THR A 202 42.72 3.64 21.04
CA THR A 202 43.17 3.53 22.42
C THR A 202 44.16 4.66 22.61
N GLN A 203 43.69 5.74 23.25
CA GLN A 203 44.55 6.82 23.71
C GLN A 203 45.65 6.16 24.55
N PRO A 204 46.95 6.35 24.23
CA PRO A 204 48.00 5.86 25.08
C PRO A 204 47.84 6.53 26.45
N ILE A 205 47.72 5.71 27.50
CA ILE A 205 47.77 6.17 28.88
C ILE A 205 49.10 6.92 29.02
N PRO A 206 49.11 8.22 29.37
CA PRO A 206 50.36 8.91 29.60
C PRO A 206 51.05 8.26 30.80
N GLU A 207 52.21 7.63 30.56
CA GLU A 207 53.09 7.14 31.61
C GLU A 207 53.44 8.32 32.52
N THR A 208 52.88 8.33 33.73
CA THR A 208 53.30 9.24 34.80
C THR A 208 54.67 8.80 35.30
N LYS A 209 55.69 9.58 34.95
CA LYS A 209 57.03 9.53 35.55
C LYS A 209 57.06 10.24 36.90
#